data_AF-A0AA40DUF9-F1
#
_entry.id   AF-A0AA40DUF9-F1
#
_cell.length_a   1.000
_cell.length_b   1.000
_cell.length_c   1.000
_cell.angle_alpha   90.00
_cell.angle_beta   90.00
_cell.angle_gamma   90.00
#
_symmetry.space_group_name_H-M   'P 1'
#
loop_
_entity.id
_entity.type
_entity.pdbx_description
1 polymer ?
#
loop_
_entity_poly.entity_id
_entity_poly.type
_entity_poly.pdbx_seq_one_letter_code
_entity_poly.pdbx_strand_id
1 'polypeptide(L)'
;VSKIKPGLFLGGVEAAHLSALQRHKITSVVTLLDLDKARFDSKFRSLISSERHLFVDCKDTATENLLAQLPRICKFIDEQLAKGPVPREKTGLEYNFAVDFNSTLQPVALDYTIKPRVLVHCRMGISRSTTAVVAYLMRKHSITHREAINQVLGVRSCIFPNAGFVEQLKVWEETRFQLYEKDSDIPKKAYRLYLEKRAEILQRKGVTDDKP
;
A
#
# COMPACT_ATOMS: atom_id res chain seq x y z
N VAL A 1 13.72 -2.86 0.90
CA VAL A 1 12.34 -3.16 1.31
C VAL A 1 12.30 -3.17 2.84
N SER A 2 11.36 -2.49 3.47
CA SER A 2 11.25 -2.39 4.92
C SER A 2 10.03 -3.17 5.40
N LYS A 3 10.19 -4.07 6.39
CA LYS A 3 9.09 -4.80 7.02
C LYS A 3 8.50 -3.95 8.13
N ILE A 4 7.33 -3.35 7.91
CA ILE A 4 6.72 -2.39 8.84
C ILE A 4 5.98 -3.11 9.98
N LYS A 5 5.22 -4.16 9.65
CA LYS A 5 4.52 -5.04 10.59
C LYS A 5 4.59 -6.48 10.07
N PRO A 6 4.21 -7.51 10.86
CA PRO A 6 4.05 -8.86 10.34
C PRO A 6 3.17 -8.86 9.09
N GLY A 7 3.69 -9.37 7.97
CA GLY A 7 2.99 -9.41 6.69
C GLY A 7 2.98 -8.11 5.88
N LEU A 8 3.32 -6.94 6.45
CA LEU A 8 3.23 -5.65 5.77
C LEU A 8 4.61 -5.05 5.46
N PHE A 9 4.87 -4.77 4.18
CA PHE A 9 6.14 -4.26 3.68
C PHE A 9 5.97 -2.92 2.94
N LEU A 10 6.97 -2.07 3.01
CA LEU A 10 7.04 -0.76 2.35
C LEU A 10 8.33 -0.63 1.53
N GLY A 11 8.24 -0.02 0.34
CA GLY A 11 9.43 0.27 -0.47
C GLY A 11 9.20 1.24 -1.63
N GLY A 12 10.28 1.50 -2.36
CA GLY A 12 10.25 2.13 -3.69
C GLY A 12 10.12 1.10 -4.80
N VAL A 13 10.33 1.51 -6.05
CA VAL A 13 10.14 0.66 -7.24
C VAL A 13 11.00 -0.61 -7.20
N GLU A 14 12.23 -0.52 -6.68
CA GLU A 14 13.14 -1.65 -6.48
C GLU A 14 12.54 -2.77 -5.62
N ALA A 15 11.59 -2.45 -4.73
CA ALA A 15 10.92 -3.44 -3.89
C ALA A 15 9.98 -4.35 -4.70
N ALA A 16 9.54 -3.89 -5.86
CA ALA A 16 8.66 -4.61 -6.77
C ALA A 16 9.43 -5.42 -7.82
N HIS A 17 10.77 -5.41 -7.79
CA HIS A 17 11.59 -6.26 -8.65
C HIS A 17 11.49 -7.73 -8.23
N LEU A 18 11.56 -8.64 -9.21
CA LEU A 18 11.42 -10.10 -9.03
C LEU A 18 12.27 -10.62 -7.86
N SER A 19 13.55 -10.26 -7.81
CA SER A 19 14.47 -10.69 -6.77
C SER A 19 14.07 -10.20 -5.37
N ALA A 20 13.52 -8.98 -5.26
CA ALA A 20 13.02 -8.44 -3.99
C ALA A 20 11.72 -9.13 -3.56
N LEU A 21 10.79 -9.35 -4.50
CA LEU A 21 9.54 -10.08 -4.24
C LEU A 21 9.83 -11.51 -3.75
N GLN A 22 10.75 -12.23 -4.41
CA GLN A 22 11.22 -13.56 -4.01
C GLN A 22 11.92 -13.52 -2.63
N ARG A 23 12.88 -12.62 -2.42
CA ARG A 23 13.62 -12.53 -1.16
C ARG A 23 12.70 -12.28 0.04
N HIS A 24 11.69 -11.43 -0.13
CA HIS A 24 10.75 -11.08 0.93
C HIS A 24 9.49 -11.93 0.95
N LYS A 25 9.34 -12.88 0.02
CA LYS A 25 8.19 -13.78 -0.13
C LYS A 25 6.87 -13.02 -0.28
N ILE A 26 6.89 -11.92 -1.04
CA ILE A 26 5.71 -11.07 -1.24
C ILE A 26 4.65 -11.84 -2.02
N THR A 27 3.42 -11.84 -1.51
CA THR A 27 2.29 -12.53 -2.13
C THR A 27 1.36 -11.58 -2.86
N SER A 28 1.26 -10.32 -2.41
CA SER A 28 0.35 -9.32 -2.95
C SER A 28 0.98 -7.93 -2.93
N VAL A 29 0.57 -7.05 -3.83
CA VAL A 29 1.23 -5.76 -4.07
C VAL A 29 0.19 -4.65 -4.21
N VAL A 30 0.43 -3.52 -3.55
CA VAL A 30 -0.21 -2.23 -3.82
C VAL A 30 0.81 -1.31 -4.47
N THR A 31 0.52 -0.84 -5.67
CA THR A 31 1.37 0.06 -6.46
C THR A 31 0.73 1.44 -6.53
N LEU A 32 1.45 2.47 -6.09
CA LEU A 32 1.04 3.88 -6.20
C LEU A 32 2.01 4.61 -7.14
N LEU A 33 1.66 4.73 -8.41
CA LEU A 33 2.49 5.33 -9.45
C LEU A 33 1.63 6.14 -10.42
N ASP A 34 2.25 7.15 -11.02
CA ASP A 34 1.73 8.01 -12.08
C ASP A 34 2.26 7.54 -13.44
N LEU A 35 1.87 6.33 -13.85
CA LEU A 35 2.34 5.68 -15.07
C LEU A 35 1.21 4.95 -15.78
N ASP A 36 1.38 4.71 -17.08
CA ASP A 36 0.49 3.89 -17.89
C ASP A 36 0.36 2.48 -17.30
N LYS A 37 -0.84 2.19 -16.77
CA LYS A 37 -1.19 0.90 -16.15
C LYS A 37 -1.06 -0.27 -17.12
N ALA A 38 -1.39 -0.11 -18.40
CA ALA A 38 -1.29 -1.19 -19.39
C ALA A 38 0.17 -1.58 -19.63
N ARG A 39 1.06 -0.59 -19.69
CA ARG A 39 2.51 -0.83 -19.77
C ARG A 39 3.07 -1.47 -18.50
N PHE A 40 2.58 -1.08 -17.33
CA PHE A 40 2.97 -1.72 -16.07
C PHE A 40 2.49 -3.17 -15.99
N ASP A 41 1.24 -3.42 -16.38
CA ASP A 41 0.59 -4.73 -16.30
C ASP A 41 1.30 -5.78 -17.17
N SER A 42 1.74 -5.45 -18.39
CA SER A 42 2.31 -6.44 -19.32
C SER A 42 3.54 -7.20 -18.78
N LYS A 43 4.35 -6.58 -17.91
CA LYS A 43 5.52 -7.21 -17.28
C LYS A 43 5.25 -7.72 -15.86
N PHE A 44 4.34 -7.07 -15.14
CA PHE A 44 4.10 -7.37 -13.73
C PHE A 44 3.09 -8.49 -13.51
N ARG A 45 2.17 -8.71 -14.47
CA ARG A 45 1.11 -9.72 -14.39
C ARG A 45 1.63 -11.16 -14.40
N SER A 46 2.81 -11.41 -14.95
CA SER A 46 3.47 -12.72 -14.87
C SER A 46 3.97 -13.03 -13.45
N LEU A 47 4.23 -11.99 -12.64
CA LEU A 47 4.75 -12.13 -11.28
C LEU A 47 3.63 -12.15 -10.25
N ILE A 48 2.68 -11.23 -10.38
CA ILE A 48 1.56 -11.07 -9.45
C ILE A 48 0.27 -10.95 -10.26
N SER A 49 -0.62 -11.90 -10.02
CA SER A 49 -1.94 -11.97 -10.64
C SER A 49 -2.84 -10.79 -10.22
N SER A 50 -3.85 -10.48 -11.02
CA SER A 50 -4.67 -9.27 -10.85
C SER A 50 -5.44 -9.20 -9.54
N GLU A 51 -5.86 -10.33 -9.00
CA GLU A 51 -6.52 -10.44 -7.71
C GLU A 51 -5.57 -10.24 -6.50
N ARG A 52 -4.26 -10.23 -6.74
CA ARG A 52 -3.21 -9.98 -5.75
C ARG A 52 -2.49 -8.66 -5.99
N HIS A 53 -2.94 -7.85 -6.94
CA HIS A 53 -2.33 -6.57 -7.26
C HIS A 53 -3.34 -5.44 -7.35
N LEU A 54 -3.19 -4.43 -6.49
CA LEU A 54 -3.93 -3.19 -6.54
C LEU A 54 -3.05 -2.09 -7.12
N PHE A 55 -3.39 -1.57 -8.30
CA PHE A 55 -2.76 -0.37 -8.86
C PHE A 55 -3.62 0.86 -8.58
N VAL A 56 -2.99 1.92 -8.07
CA VAL A 56 -3.58 3.23 -7.82
C VAL A 56 -2.78 4.26 -8.61
N ASP A 57 -3.42 4.88 -9.59
CA ASP A 57 -2.85 6.03 -10.28
C ASP A 57 -2.75 7.18 -9.28
N CYS A 58 -1.54 7.64 -9.02
CA CYS A 58 -1.27 8.55 -7.92
C CYS A 58 0.01 9.35 -8.17
N LYS A 59 -0.15 10.66 -8.40
CA LYS A 59 0.95 11.62 -8.51
C LYS A 59 1.50 11.96 -7.13
N ASP A 60 2.75 12.40 -7.07
CA ASP A 60 3.36 12.85 -5.80
C ASP A 60 3.26 14.37 -5.63
N THR A 61 2.03 14.89 -5.68
CA THR A 61 1.77 16.32 -5.55
C THR A 61 0.93 16.58 -4.30
N ALA A 62 1.00 17.81 -3.79
CA ALA A 62 0.19 18.21 -2.64
C ALA A 62 -1.32 18.27 -2.94
N THR A 63 -1.70 18.30 -4.23
CA THR A 63 -3.10 18.33 -4.67
C THR A 63 -3.63 16.96 -5.06
N GLU A 64 -2.82 15.90 -5.10
CA GLU A 64 -3.31 14.54 -5.38
C GLU A 64 -4.32 14.08 -4.32
N ASN A 65 -5.46 13.51 -4.72
CA ASN A 65 -6.51 13.06 -3.79
C ASN A 65 -6.34 11.58 -3.39
N LEU A 66 -5.23 11.27 -2.73
CA LEU A 66 -4.98 9.92 -2.25
C LEU A 66 -6.00 9.50 -1.17
N LEU A 67 -6.54 10.45 -0.41
CA LEU A 67 -7.54 10.26 0.65
C LEU A 67 -8.74 9.45 0.16
N ALA A 68 -9.29 9.77 -1.02
CA ALA A 68 -10.40 9.05 -1.62
C ALA A 68 -10.11 7.55 -1.87
N GLN A 69 -8.83 7.20 -2.08
CA GLN A 69 -8.42 5.82 -2.34
C GLN A 69 -8.06 5.03 -1.06
N LEU A 70 -7.86 5.72 0.08
CA LEU A 70 -7.44 5.07 1.33
C LEU A 70 -8.39 3.96 1.81
N PRO A 71 -9.74 4.12 1.76
CA PRO A 71 -10.65 3.03 2.14
C PRO A 71 -10.42 1.76 1.31
N ARG A 72 -10.27 1.91 -0.02
CA ARG A 72 -10.03 0.80 -0.95
C ARG A 72 -8.67 0.15 -0.72
N ILE A 73 -7.61 0.94 -0.56
CA ILE A 73 -6.26 0.44 -0.27
C ILE A 73 -6.26 -0.36 1.03
N CYS A 74 -6.82 0.21 2.10
CA CYS A 74 -6.81 -0.43 3.40
C CYS A 74 -7.67 -1.72 3.39
N LYS A 75 -8.81 -1.72 2.70
CA LYS A 75 -9.62 -2.93 2.49
C LYS A 75 -8.82 -4.03 1.79
N PHE A 76 -8.15 -3.70 0.69
CA PHE A 76 -7.30 -4.65 -0.03
C PHE A 76 -6.20 -5.22 0.85
N ILE A 77 -5.49 -4.40 1.64
CA ILE A 77 -4.44 -4.88 2.55
C ILE A 77 -5.02 -5.89 3.56
N ASP A 78 -6.15 -5.58 4.20
CA ASP A 78 -6.77 -6.51 5.15
C ASP A 78 -7.21 -7.81 4.49
N GLU A 79 -7.86 -7.75 3.31
CA GLU A 79 -8.29 -8.93 2.57
C GLU A 79 -7.12 -9.83 2.18
N GLN A 80 -6.01 -9.25 1.69
CA GLN A 80 -4.84 -10.03 1.31
C GLN A 80 -4.13 -10.62 2.53
N LEU A 81 -4.04 -9.90 3.65
CA LEU A 81 -3.43 -10.41 4.88
C LEU A 81 -4.29 -11.46 5.60
N ALA A 82 -5.60 -11.42 5.42
CA ALA A 82 -6.53 -12.40 5.98
C ALA A 82 -6.60 -13.72 5.19
N LYS A 83 -6.02 -13.77 3.98
CA LYS A 83 -5.96 -15.02 3.20
C LYS A 83 -5.17 -16.09 3.95
N GLY A 84 -5.55 -17.35 3.74
CA GLY A 84 -4.73 -18.47 4.19
C GLY A 84 -3.36 -18.47 3.51
N PRO A 85 -2.41 -19.28 4.01
CA PRO A 85 -1.14 -19.48 3.36
C PRO A 85 -1.32 -19.91 1.88
N VAL A 86 -0.53 -19.33 0.99
CA VAL A 86 -0.65 -19.54 -0.46
C VAL A 86 0.31 -20.67 -0.88
N PRO A 87 -0.16 -21.70 -1.62
CA PRO A 87 0.73 -22.72 -2.19
C PRO A 87 1.80 -22.08 -3.07
N ARG A 88 3.04 -22.54 -2.98
CA ARG A 88 4.18 -21.99 -3.73
C ARG A 88 3.90 -21.88 -5.23
N GLU A 89 3.34 -22.92 -5.86
CA GLU A 89 3.03 -22.90 -7.30
C GLU A 89 2.05 -21.81 -7.70
N LYS A 90 1.17 -21.37 -6.78
CA LYS A 90 0.18 -20.31 -7.04
C LYS A 90 0.73 -18.91 -6.84
N THR A 91 1.95 -18.76 -6.32
CA THR A 91 2.53 -17.43 -6.09
C THR A 91 3.09 -16.79 -7.36
N GLY A 92 3.40 -17.57 -8.41
CA GLY A 92 4.04 -17.11 -9.65
C GLY A 92 5.53 -16.78 -9.50
N LEU A 93 6.11 -17.04 -8.32
CA LEU A 93 7.50 -16.75 -7.98
C LEU A 93 8.20 -18.09 -7.65
N GLU A 94 9.14 -18.53 -8.48
CA GLU A 94 10.00 -19.65 -8.12
C GLU A 94 10.94 -19.21 -6.99
N TYR A 95 10.96 -19.93 -5.87
CA TYR A 95 11.87 -19.67 -4.76
C TYR A 95 12.94 -20.76 -4.75
N ASN A 96 14.17 -20.42 -5.15
CA ASN A 96 15.31 -21.35 -5.03
C ASN A 96 15.63 -21.54 -3.54
N PHE A 97 15.40 -22.76 -3.04
CA PHE A 97 15.89 -23.16 -1.73
C PHE A 97 17.11 -24.05 -1.95
N ALA A 98 18.24 -23.69 -1.34
CA ALA A 98 19.36 -24.61 -1.19
C ALA A 98 18.84 -25.83 -0.43
N VAL A 99 18.93 -27.01 -1.05
CA VAL A 99 18.56 -28.28 -0.43
C VAL A 99 19.83 -28.82 0.23
N ASP A 100 19.90 -28.80 1.56
CA ASP A 100 20.96 -29.51 2.28
C ASP A 100 20.69 -31.01 2.18
N PHE A 101 21.44 -31.69 1.32
CA PHE A 101 21.23 -33.09 0.95
C PHE A 101 21.71 -34.12 2.01
N ASN A 102 22.17 -33.66 3.18
CA ASN A 102 22.90 -34.50 4.15
C ASN A 102 22.15 -34.78 5.48
N SER A 103 20.84 -34.55 5.57
CA SER A 103 20.09 -34.83 6.81
C SER A 103 19.01 -35.89 6.62
N THR A 104 19.34 -37.12 6.97
CA THR A 104 18.41 -38.25 7.15
C THR A 104 17.46 -37.99 8.31
N LEU A 105 16.36 -37.25 8.11
CA LEU A 105 15.33 -37.10 9.14
C LEU A 105 13.93 -37.02 8.53
N GLN A 106 12.98 -37.58 9.29
CA GLN A 106 11.56 -37.79 9.02
C GLN A 106 10.87 -36.66 8.25
N PRO A 107 9.75 -36.92 7.53
CA PRO A 107 9.00 -35.89 6.83
C PRO A 107 8.36 -34.94 7.85
N VAL A 108 9.13 -33.96 8.33
CA VAL A 108 8.63 -32.73 8.91
C VAL A 108 7.76 -32.14 7.81
N ALA A 109 6.46 -31.97 8.07
CA ALA A 109 5.53 -31.39 7.11
C ALA A 109 6.16 -30.13 6.50
N LEU A 110 6.68 -30.24 5.28
CA LEU A 110 7.33 -29.14 4.60
C LEU A 110 6.22 -28.12 4.42
N ASP A 111 6.31 -26.97 5.09
CA ASP A 111 5.33 -25.91 4.89
C ASP A 111 5.52 -25.37 3.46
N TYR A 112 4.86 -26.03 2.51
CA TYR A 112 4.79 -25.68 1.08
C TYR A 112 3.99 -24.39 0.85
N THR A 113 3.55 -23.74 1.94
CA THR A 113 2.72 -22.56 1.88
C THR A 113 3.47 -21.34 2.35
N ILE A 114 3.16 -20.20 1.74
CA ILE A 114 3.73 -18.91 2.08
C ILE A 114 2.64 -18.09 2.75
N LYS A 115 2.88 -17.70 4.01
CA LYS A 115 1.99 -16.78 4.73
C LYS A 115 1.82 -15.48 3.93
N PRO A 116 0.63 -14.86 3.92
CA PRO A 116 0.41 -13.64 3.16
C PRO A 116 1.35 -12.51 3.53
N ARG A 117 1.85 -11.82 2.51
CA ARG A 117 2.74 -10.67 2.62
C ARG A 117 2.37 -9.63 1.58
N VAL A 118 1.99 -8.45 2.04
CA VAL A 118 1.60 -7.31 1.20
C VAL A 118 2.76 -6.32 1.13
N LEU A 119 3.21 -6.01 -0.08
CA LEU A 119 4.10 -4.89 -0.35
C LEU A 119 3.25 -3.67 -0.77
N VAL A 120 3.47 -2.53 -0.13
CA VAL A 120 2.98 -1.23 -0.61
C VAL A 120 4.17 -0.44 -1.12
N HIS A 121 4.16 -0.04 -2.39
CA HIS A 121 5.27 0.70 -2.98
C HIS A 121 4.82 1.85 -3.87
N CYS A 122 5.70 2.83 -4.03
CA CYS A 122 5.61 3.88 -5.03
C CYS A 122 6.96 3.99 -5.74
N ARG A 123 7.32 5.15 -6.29
CA ARG A 123 8.63 5.37 -6.92
C ARG A 123 9.77 5.25 -5.89
N MET A 124 9.76 6.07 -4.85
CA MET A 124 10.87 6.15 -3.87
C MET A 124 10.59 5.45 -2.53
N GLY A 125 9.33 5.14 -2.24
CA GLY A 125 8.95 4.63 -0.92
C GLY A 125 9.14 5.68 0.19
N ILE A 126 8.91 6.95 -0.12
CA ILE A 126 9.11 8.11 0.77
C ILE A 126 7.77 8.77 1.10
N SER A 127 6.96 9.08 0.07
CA SER A 127 5.74 9.87 0.19
C SER A 127 4.47 9.04 -0.06
N ARG A 128 4.02 8.83 -1.31
CA ARG A 128 2.76 8.12 -1.65
C ARG A 128 2.51 6.80 -0.90
N SER A 129 3.41 5.82 -1.04
CA SER A 129 3.24 4.51 -0.39
C SER A 129 3.38 4.58 1.13
N THR A 130 4.19 5.51 1.65
CA THR A 130 4.24 5.79 3.08
C THR A 130 2.89 6.27 3.57
N THR A 131 2.28 7.25 2.90
CA THR A 131 0.95 7.77 3.26
C THR A 131 -0.08 6.63 3.34
N ALA A 132 -0.11 5.75 2.35
CA ALA A 132 -1.00 4.59 2.33
C ALA A 132 -0.75 3.63 3.51
N VAL A 133 0.51 3.32 3.82
CA VAL A 133 0.86 2.46 4.98
C VAL A 133 0.50 3.13 6.30
N VAL A 134 0.78 4.42 6.45
CA VAL A 134 0.42 5.20 7.65
C VAL A 134 -1.09 5.19 7.84
N ALA A 135 -1.87 5.50 6.79
CA ALA A 135 -3.33 5.47 6.84
C ALA A 135 -3.89 4.08 7.22
N TYR A 136 -3.27 3.01 6.71
CA TYR A 136 -3.63 1.64 7.08
C TYR A 136 -3.38 1.38 8.57
N LEU A 137 -2.21 1.76 9.10
CA LEU A 137 -1.90 1.59 10.51
C LEU A 137 -2.83 2.40 11.42
N MET A 138 -3.14 3.65 11.04
CA MET A 138 -4.11 4.50 11.73
C MET A 138 -5.46 3.80 11.84
N ARG A 139 -6.01 3.31 10.72
CA ARG A 139 -7.29 2.61 10.72
C ARG A 139 -7.23 1.30 11.51
N LYS A 140 -6.20 0.50 11.28
CA LYS A 140 -6.07 -0.87 11.84
C LYS A 140 -5.93 -0.86 13.35
N HIS A 141 -5.23 0.14 13.89
CA HIS A 141 -4.91 0.22 15.32
C HIS A 141 -5.62 1.38 16.03
N SER A 142 -6.46 2.14 15.32
CA SER A 142 -7.14 3.32 15.84
C SER A 142 -6.19 4.32 16.51
N ILE A 143 -5.05 4.58 15.85
CA ILE A 143 -4.01 5.51 16.32
C ILE A 143 -4.00 6.79 15.48
N THR A 144 -3.45 7.85 16.06
CA THR A 144 -3.32 9.16 15.41
C THR A 144 -2.34 9.11 14.23
N HIS A 145 -2.43 10.08 13.31
CA HIS A 145 -1.47 10.21 12.21
C HIS A 145 -0.03 10.35 12.72
N ARG A 146 0.16 11.06 13.84
CA ARG A 146 1.49 11.30 14.41
C ARG A 146 2.11 10.02 14.96
N GLU A 147 1.33 9.22 15.68
CA GLU A 147 1.78 7.91 16.18
C GLU A 147 2.10 6.95 15.04
N ALA A 148 1.25 6.88 14.02
CA ALA A 148 1.46 6.01 12.87
C ALA A 148 2.71 6.42 12.06
N ILE A 149 2.93 7.72 11.83
CA ILE A 149 4.15 8.23 11.19
C ILE A 149 5.38 7.84 12.01
N ASN A 150 5.36 8.02 13.33
CA ASN A 150 6.49 7.67 14.19
C ASN A 150 6.80 6.18 14.16
N GLN A 151 5.78 5.31 14.11
CA GLN A 151 5.99 3.86 13.96
C GLN A 151 6.69 3.51 12.64
N VAL A 152 6.32 4.16 11.53
CA VAL A 152 6.97 3.91 10.23
C VAL A 152 8.37 4.52 10.20
N LEU A 153 8.58 5.72 10.76
CA LEU A 153 9.89 6.36 10.89
C LEU A 153 10.89 5.48 11.65
N GLY A 154 10.44 4.85 12.74
CA GLY A 154 11.27 3.95 13.54
C GLY A 154 11.78 2.72 12.78
N VAL A 155 11.15 2.35 11.67
CA VAL A 155 11.57 1.23 10.80
C VAL A 155 12.23 1.73 9.50
N ARG A 156 11.83 2.90 9.00
CA ARG A 156 12.28 3.50 7.75
C ARG A 156 12.47 5.00 7.95
N SER A 157 13.71 5.41 8.22
CA SER A 157 14.06 6.79 8.57
C SER A 157 13.88 7.81 7.45
N CYS A 158 13.86 7.38 6.19
CA CYS A 158 13.77 8.27 5.03
C CYS A 158 12.34 8.64 4.62
N ILE A 159 11.32 8.28 5.40
CA ILE A 159 9.94 8.63 5.04
C ILE A 159 9.71 10.13 5.17
N PHE A 160 8.96 10.68 4.21
CA PHE A 160 8.61 12.09 4.19
C PHE A 160 7.38 12.32 3.28
N PRO A 161 6.16 11.99 3.74
CA PRO A 161 4.94 12.35 3.01
C PRO A 161 4.89 13.84 2.71
N ASN A 162 4.47 14.20 1.50
CA ASN A 162 4.30 15.61 1.16
C ASN A 162 3.21 16.27 2.05
N ALA A 163 3.23 17.61 2.12
CA ALA A 163 2.34 18.35 3.02
C ALA A 163 0.84 18.09 2.75
N GLY A 164 0.44 17.93 1.49
CA GLY A 164 -0.95 17.62 1.12
C GLY A 164 -1.38 16.23 1.60
N PHE A 165 -0.48 15.25 1.55
CA PHE A 165 -0.73 13.93 2.12
C PHE A 165 -0.78 13.94 3.65
N VAL A 166 0.06 14.75 4.32
CA VAL A 166 -0.04 14.92 5.78
C VAL A 166 -1.38 15.55 6.16
N GLU A 167 -1.88 16.53 5.41
CA GLU A 167 -3.22 17.10 5.61
C GLU A 167 -4.31 16.04 5.42
N GLN A 168 -4.22 15.22 4.37
CA GLN A 168 -5.16 14.13 4.13
C GLN A 168 -5.18 13.09 5.26
N LEU A 169 -4.03 12.79 5.88
CA LEU A 169 -3.98 11.91 7.05
C LEU A 169 -4.70 12.52 8.27
N LYS A 170 -4.61 13.84 8.47
CA LYS A 170 -5.38 14.51 9.54
C LYS A 170 -6.88 14.42 9.28
N VAL A 171 -7.32 14.64 8.04
CA VAL A 171 -8.72 14.46 7.65
C VAL A 171 -9.16 13.01 7.81
N TRP A 172 -8.30 12.05 7.48
CA TRP A 172 -8.56 10.61 7.69
C TRP A 172 -8.78 10.27 9.17
N GLU A 173 -8.00 10.88 10.07
CA GLU A 173 -8.18 10.75 11.52
C GLU A 173 -9.47 11.42 12.01
N GLU A 174 -9.72 12.68 11.61
CA GLU A 174 -10.91 13.45 12.01
C GLU A 174 -12.22 12.78 11.56
N THR A 175 -12.20 12.15 10.39
CA THR A 175 -13.34 11.39 9.86
C THR A 175 -13.48 9.99 10.48
N ARG A 176 -12.60 9.63 11.42
CA ARG A 176 -12.52 8.30 12.04
C ARG A 176 -12.43 7.18 11.00
N PHE A 177 -11.61 7.41 9.98
CA PHE A 177 -11.32 6.45 8.93
C PHE A 177 -12.55 6.06 8.08
N GLN A 178 -13.55 6.95 8.03
CA GLN A 178 -14.78 6.80 7.24
C GLN A 178 -15.15 8.17 6.67
N LEU A 179 -14.93 8.37 5.38
CA LEU A 179 -15.06 9.68 4.71
C LEU A 179 -16.50 10.17 4.57
N TYR A 180 -17.45 9.24 4.52
CA TYR A 180 -18.87 9.51 4.30
C TYR A 180 -19.69 9.17 5.55
N GLU A 181 -20.87 9.77 5.64
CA GLU A 181 -21.86 9.38 6.64
C GLU A 181 -22.27 7.92 6.41
N LYS A 182 -22.71 7.27 7.48
CA LYS A 182 -23.07 5.86 7.43
C LYS A 182 -24.23 5.66 6.46
N ASP A 183 -24.08 4.69 5.56
CA ASP A 183 -25.10 4.29 4.57
C ASP A 183 -25.57 5.46 3.67
N SER A 184 -24.65 6.38 3.37
CA SER A 184 -24.93 7.59 2.59
C SER A 184 -23.72 8.02 1.75
N ASP A 185 -23.98 8.72 0.65
CA ASP A 185 -22.95 9.38 -0.16
C ASP A 185 -22.63 10.81 0.33
N ILE A 186 -23.17 11.21 1.49
CA ILE A 186 -22.90 12.52 2.08
C ILE A 186 -21.50 12.51 2.72
N PRO A 187 -20.57 13.36 2.28
CA PRO A 187 -19.24 13.44 2.90
C PRO A 187 -19.33 14.06 4.28
N LYS A 188 -18.57 13.49 5.24
CA LYS A 188 -18.40 14.09 6.57
C LYS A 188 -17.80 15.48 6.45
N LYS A 189 -18.11 16.34 7.42
CA LYS A 189 -17.71 17.77 7.40
C LYS A 189 -16.23 17.99 7.08
N ALA A 190 -15.32 17.29 7.76
CA ALA A 190 -13.89 17.43 7.54
C ALA A 190 -13.47 17.06 6.11
N TYR A 191 -14.01 15.97 5.55
CA TYR A 191 -13.71 15.56 4.18
C TYR A 191 -14.26 16.54 3.15
N ARG A 192 -15.48 17.05 3.37
CA ARG A 192 -16.08 18.07 2.49
C ARG A 192 -15.26 19.35 2.43
N LEU A 193 -14.85 19.88 3.59
CA LEU A 193 -14.01 21.07 3.68
C LEU A 193 -12.65 20.87 3.00
N TYR A 194 -12.07 19.67 3.12
CA TYR A 194 -10.86 19.31 2.38
C TYR A 194 -11.07 19.36 0.87
N LEU A 195 -12.18 18.79 0.36
CA LEU A 195 -12.50 18.80 -1.07
C LEU A 195 -12.70 20.23 -1.60
N GLU A 196 -13.42 21.07 -0.85
CA GLU A 196 -13.63 22.49 -1.18
C GLU A 196 -12.29 23.25 -1.27
N LYS A 197 -11.47 23.15 -0.22
CA LYS A 197 -10.13 23.77 -0.19
C LYS A 197 -9.25 23.27 -1.34
N ARG A 198 -9.27 21.97 -1.62
CA ARG A 198 -8.52 21.37 -2.72
C ARG A 198 -8.97 21.94 -4.07
N ALA A 199 -10.27 22.06 -4.29
CA ALA A 199 -10.85 22.59 -5.53
C ALA A 199 -10.40 24.05 -5.77
N GLU A 200 -10.37 24.89 -4.74
CA GLU A 200 -9.84 26.26 -4.84
C GLU A 200 -8.37 26.30 -5.26
N ILE A 201 -7.53 25.41 -4.69
CA ILE A 201 -6.11 25.35 -5.04
C ILE A 201 -5.92 24.92 -6.50
N LEU A 202 -6.69 23.94 -6.97
CA LEU A 202 -6.65 23.48 -8.36
C LEU A 202 -7.07 24.57 -9.33
N GLN A 203 -8.16 25.30 -9.03
CA GLN A 203 -8.61 26.45 -9.83
C GLN A 203 -7.53 27.53 -9.93
N ARG A 204 -6.91 27.92 -8.80
CA ARG A 204 -5.83 28.92 -8.78
C ARG A 204 -4.59 28.48 -9.58
N LYS A 205 -4.35 27.18 -9.68
CA LYS A 205 -3.22 26.62 -10.45
C LYS A 205 -3.55 26.35 -11.93
N GLY A 206 -4.80 26.54 -12.35
CA GLY A 206 -5.24 26.22 -13.71
C GLY A 206 -5.17 24.73 -14.04
N VAL A 207 -5.21 23.85 -13.03
CA VAL A 207 -5.14 22.38 -13.23
C VAL A 207 -6.56 21.84 -13.29
N THR A 208 -7.02 21.48 -14.49
CA THR A 208 -8.38 20.96 -14.74
C THR A 208 -8.46 19.43 -14.79
N ASP A 209 -7.31 18.75 -14.93
CA ASP A 209 -7.22 17.31 -15.24
C ASP A 209 -7.05 16.39 -14.01
N ASP A 210 -7.06 16.93 -12.80
CA ASP A 210 -7.05 16.10 -11.59
C ASP A 210 -8.47 15.61 -11.33
N LYS A 211 -8.79 14.42 -11.89
CA LYS A 211 -10.05 13.71 -11.61
C LYS A 211 -10.27 13.57 -10.09
N PRO A 212 -11.53 13.65 -9.62
CA PRO A 212 -11.88 13.61 -8.21
C PRO A 212 -11.44 12.33 -7.49
#